data_AF-A0AAE1I8L4-F1
#
_entry.id   AF-A0AAE1I8L4-F1
#
_cell.length_a   1.000
_cell.length_b   1.000
_cell.length_c   1.000
_cell.angle_alpha   90.00
_cell.angle_beta   90.00
_cell.angle_gamma   90.00
#
_symmetry.space_group_name_H-M   'P 1'
#
loop_
_entity.id
_entity.type
_entity.pdbx_description
1 polymer ?
#
loop_
_entity_poly.entity_id
_entity_poly.type
_entity_poly.pdbx_seq_one_letter_code
_entity_poly.pdbx_strand_id
1 'polypeptide(L)'
;MASKRSLVSRNGHLRLLTAPKPPVVSSVCPFCSLSPASRAVKSRSRPGLKSQRWQSTPSAAVLASSNARSELEKTLIELQRKIPELLNILRLQLALQGLRQAPGREAIRVAILGITNGSEGKDAARKVLKALIVDPLVDEQEWEKRLDEHDTSKPLIIRVGPSQGQTTRLESSKRNLPDVLEVSSAELNGLNLELLLVDAAVPVNGSGLATVQSLEEAVLVPAIDLDYADEHATPMIAPVHQTLLVADGLTGAVAISGLPILDCADTITAAVNLRGFSKEQLGANFTVIDTSLAEEAIKLFRQGPQNAMSYEQRWSASNLGLLVAWLKAGLKAADDEATKPAVRKLIASVLQSALSAIETESTSRKLSRELSHSMISPEMRVMNEGLSKWAQSAHAELQEQLDLAFSGRRWRKLGWWKLFWRVDDVAMLTNEILSQRFLPTSEQELVYLAGRIAQLQGGAGQYSQPTSSREALPEGPSVASAKNEQVIPVVPRSHLPKWPGHIAFTRRYIQNETVPALQSLAQQLVVQSLATSSVTSCLAALLYVSSFSSTIFEAGAVAALGVVYSLGRMQKKWETAREFWEGEVREEGRKAIRAAEESAGEVLDGVQQDKLSAQRIKELEQASELVAKAEDALARLK
;
A
#
# COMPACT_ATOMS: atom_id res chain seq x y z
N MET A 1 -37.73 -58.28 26.87
CA MET A 1 -37.57 -56.85 26.52
C MET A 1 -37.74 -56.02 27.79
N ALA A 2 -37.00 -54.90 27.89
CA ALA A 2 -36.96 -53.95 29.01
C ALA A 2 -36.45 -54.44 30.39
N SER A 3 -35.88 -53.48 31.13
CA SER A 3 -35.71 -53.40 32.60
C SER A 3 -34.47 -54.06 33.27
N LYS A 4 -33.54 -53.20 33.74
CA LYS A 4 -33.11 -52.95 35.15
C LYS A 4 -31.72 -52.28 35.14
N ARG A 5 -31.55 -51.04 35.64
CA ARG A 5 -31.23 -50.64 37.04
C ARG A 5 -29.99 -51.39 37.56
N SER A 6 -28.92 -50.76 38.05
CA SER A 6 -28.81 -49.91 39.28
C SER A 6 -27.34 -49.41 39.43
N LEU A 7 -26.86 -48.54 40.33
CA LEU A 7 -27.37 -47.58 41.35
C LEU A 7 -26.19 -46.71 41.89
N VAL A 8 -26.45 -45.62 42.65
CA VAL A 8 -25.55 -44.95 43.65
C VAL A 8 -24.26 -44.26 43.09
N SER A 9 -24.04 -42.94 43.13
CA SER A 9 -24.08 -41.90 44.20
C SER A 9 -22.79 -41.77 45.05
N ARG A 10 -22.10 -40.60 44.97
CA ARG A 10 -21.94 -39.67 46.12
C ARG A 10 -21.22 -38.34 45.77
N ASN A 11 -21.50 -37.33 46.60
CA ASN A 11 -20.90 -35.99 46.57
C ASN A 11 -19.41 -36.00 46.96
N GLY A 12 -18.65 -35.02 46.46
CA GLY A 12 -17.29 -34.72 46.91
C GLY A 12 -16.88 -33.28 46.61
N HIS A 13 -17.11 -32.36 47.56
CA HIS A 13 -16.52 -31.03 47.52
C HIS A 13 -15.00 -31.12 47.68
N LEU A 14 -14.23 -30.51 46.77
CA LEU A 14 -12.88 -30.04 47.07
C LEU A 14 -12.71 -28.59 46.62
N ARG A 15 -12.76 -27.69 47.59
CA ARG A 15 -12.15 -26.35 47.47
C ARG A 15 -10.64 -26.55 47.42
N LEU A 16 -9.95 -25.94 46.46
CA LEU A 16 -8.53 -25.67 46.55
C LEU A 16 -8.31 -24.16 46.66
N LEU A 17 -7.61 -23.77 47.72
CA LEU A 17 -7.36 -22.40 48.11
C LEU A 17 -6.04 -21.92 47.49
N THR A 18 -6.08 -20.91 46.63
CA THR A 18 -4.89 -20.15 46.22
C THR A 18 -4.86 -18.82 46.96
N ALA A 19 -4.14 -18.80 48.08
CA ALA A 19 -3.89 -17.60 48.89
C ALA A 19 -2.83 -16.68 48.23
N PRO A 20 -2.83 -15.37 48.52
CA PRO A 20 -2.02 -14.39 47.80
C PRO A 20 -0.53 -14.36 48.21
N LYS A 21 0.34 -13.92 47.29
CA LYS A 21 1.75 -13.63 47.57
C LYS A 21 1.92 -12.38 48.46
N PRO A 22 2.84 -12.36 49.43
CA PRO A 22 3.20 -11.17 50.19
C PRO A 22 4.14 -10.23 49.40
N PRO A 23 4.20 -8.93 49.76
CA PRO A 23 5.11 -7.97 49.12
C PRO A 23 6.57 -8.16 49.55
N VAL A 24 7.49 -7.92 48.60
CA VAL A 24 8.94 -7.92 48.86
C VAL A 24 9.35 -6.60 49.49
N VAL A 25 9.85 -6.67 50.74
CA VAL A 25 10.51 -5.55 51.41
C VAL A 25 12.02 -5.74 51.26
N SER A 26 12.69 -4.85 50.52
CA SER A 26 14.16 -4.82 50.47
C SER A 26 14.71 -4.10 51.70
N SER A 27 15.63 -4.76 52.40
CA SER A 27 16.18 -4.33 53.68
C SER A 27 17.30 -3.30 53.52
N VAL A 28 17.20 -2.19 54.26
CA VAL A 28 18.31 -1.23 54.41
C VAL A 28 19.31 -1.78 55.43
N CYS A 29 20.59 -1.81 55.06
CA CYS A 29 21.66 -2.34 55.92
C CYS A 29 22.02 -1.35 57.05
N PRO A 30 21.98 -1.75 58.34
CA PRO A 30 22.17 -0.84 59.47
C PRO A 30 23.64 -0.48 59.77
N PHE A 31 24.60 -0.93 58.94
CA PHE A 31 26.05 -0.73 59.16
C PHE A 31 26.69 0.41 58.34
N CYS A 32 25.94 1.06 57.44
CA CYS A 32 26.48 2.15 56.61
C CYS A 32 26.31 3.56 57.23
N SER A 33 25.59 3.67 58.34
CA SER A 33 25.47 4.90 59.13
C SER A 33 26.31 4.76 60.41
N LEU A 34 27.52 5.33 60.43
CA LEU A 34 28.28 5.83 61.60
C LEU A 34 29.78 5.98 61.26
N SER A 35 30.26 7.19 60.92
CA SER A 35 31.55 7.77 61.36
C SER A 35 31.83 9.16 60.71
N PRO A 36 32.67 10.04 61.31
CA PRO A 36 32.42 11.48 61.23
C PRO A 36 33.55 12.39 60.68
N ALA A 37 33.11 13.50 60.07
CA ALA A 37 33.59 14.90 60.21
C ALA A 37 35.06 15.35 60.00
N SER A 38 35.17 16.63 59.55
CA SER A 38 36.34 17.55 59.48
C SER A 38 37.28 17.39 58.28
N ARG A 39 37.91 18.42 57.68
CA ARG A 39 37.94 19.92 57.84
C ARG A 39 38.41 20.49 56.47
N ALA A 40 37.72 21.38 55.76
CA ALA A 40 37.60 22.84 55.93
C ALA A 40 38.89 23.71 55.73
N VAL A 41 38.99 24.39 54.57
CA VAL A 41 39.75 25.65 54.30
C VAL A 41 38.90 26.44 53.27
N LYS A 42 38.16 27.50 53.62
CA LYS A 42 38.50 28.94 53.73
C LYS A 42 38.97 29.60 52.40
N SER A 43 38.57 30.83 52.01
CA SER A 43 37.52 31.77 52.49
C SER A 43 37.44 33.06 51.62
N ARG A 44 36.34 33.85 51.77
CA ARG A 44 36.14 35.30 51.41
C ARG A 44 35.83 35.66 49.94
N SER A 45 35.08 36.73 49.62
CA SER A 45 34.00 37.46 50.36
C SER A 45 33.26 38.48 49.45
N ARG A 46 31.91 38.50 49.54
CA ARG A 46 30.92 39.61 49.43
C ARG A 46 31.39 41.05 49.07
N PRO A 47 30.56 41.86 48.36
CA PRO A 47 29.19 42.21 48.78
C PRO A 47 28.11 42.15 47.69
N GLY A 48 26.84 42.32 48.08
CA GLY A 48 25.69 42.37 47.17
C GLY A 48 24.79 43.57 47.44
N LEU A 49 23.80 43.79 46.57
CA LEU A 49 22.64 44.65 46.83
C LEU A 49 21.56 44.45 45.74
N LYS A 50 20.32 44.77 46.10
CA LYS A 50 19.11 44.90 45.24
C LYS A 50 18.44 43.61 44.75
N SER A 51 17.48 43.18 45.57
CA SER A 51 16.19 42.60 45.16
C SER A 51 15.72 43.04 43.78
N GLN A 52 15.49 42.06 42.89
CA GLN A 52 14.44 42.15 41.87
C GLN A 52 13.63 40.85 41.88
N ARG A 53 12.32 41.03 42.07
CA ARG A 53 11.29 40.00 42.06
C ARG A 53 11.00 39.59 40.62
N TRP A 54 11.65 38.54 40.14
CA TRP A 54 11.30 37.96 38.84
C TRP A 54 9.99 37.17 38.99
N GLN A 55 8.94 37.72 38.39
CA GLN A 55 7.65 37.05 38.25
C GLN A 55 7.82 35.90 37.26
N SER A 56 7.37 34.71 37.63
CA SER A 56 7.32 33.55 36.75
C SER A 56 6.33 33.82 35.61
N THR A 57 6.81 34.00 34.38
CA THR A 57 5.94 34.04 33.20
C THR A 57 5.55 32.60 32.79
N PRO A 58 4.27 32.30 32.52
CA PRO A 58 3.80 30.94 32.21
C PRO A 58 4.13 30.49 30.76
N SER A 59 5.09 31.14 30.09
CA SER A 59 5.24 31.06 28.63
C SER A 59 5.90 29.78 28.10
N ALA A 60 6.39 28.91 28.97
CA ALA A 60 7.06 27.66 28.59
C ALA A 60 6.09 26.55 28.14
N ALA A 61 4.82 26.58 28.59
CA ALA A 61 3.84 25.54 28.27
C ALA A 61 3.37 25.58 26.79
N VAL A 62 3.19 26.78 26.25
CA VAL A 62 2.67 27.03 24.89
C VAL A 62 3.65 26.58 23.80
N LEU A 63 4.96 26.72 24.04
CA LEU A 63 6.00 26.26 23.10
C LEU A 63 6.11 24.73 23.05
N ALA A 64 5.80 24.02 24.15
CA ALA A 64 5.86 22.56 24.18
C ALA A 64 4.67 21.90 23.46
N SER A 65 3.45 22.43 23.61
CA SER A 65 2.25 21.90 22.94
C SER A 65 2.26 22.14 21.43
N SER A 66 2.74 23.31 20.98
CA SER A 66 2.92 23.62 19.56
C SER A 66 3.86 22.62 18.86
N ASN A 67 4.97 22.26 19.51
CA ASN A 67 5.90 21.27 18.99
C ASN A 67 5.24 19.90 18.82
N ALA A 68 4.58 19.37 19.86
CA ALA A 68 3.94 18.04 19.83
C ALA A 68 2.87 17.92 18.73
N ARG A 69 2.05 18.96 18.52
CA ARG A 69 1.03 18.99 17.45
C ARG A 69 1.66 18.99 16.06
N SER A 70 2.75 19.74 15.85
CA SER A 70 3.49 19.78 14.58
C SER A 70 4.32 18.52 14.31
N GLU A 71 4.78 17.84 15.37
CA GLU A 71 5.45 16.55 15.32
C GLU A 71 4.47 15.47 14.85
N LEU A 72 3.28 15.44 15.47
CA LEU A 72 2.22 14.50 15.12
C LEU A 72 1.67 14.72 13.70
N GLU A 73 1.51 15.97 13.23
CA GLU A 73 1.15 16.21 11.83
C GLU A 73 2.18 15.61 10.85
N LYS A 74 3.48 15.78 11.15
CA LYS A 74 4.57 15.26 10.31
C LYS A 74 4.62 13.73 10.33
N THR A 75 4.48 13.09 11.48
CA THR A 75 4.51 11.61 11.56
C THR A 75 3.31 10.99 10.83
N LEU A 76 2.10 11.57 10.95
CA LEU A 76 0.92 11.12 10.21
C LEU A 76 1.09 11.27 8.68
N ILE A 77 1.71 12.35 8.20
CA ILE A 77 2.02 12.53 6.77
C ILE A 77 3.10 11.54 6.30
N GLU A 78 4.11 11.23 7.13
CA GLU A 78 5.12 10.21 6.79
C GLU A 78 4.49 8.81 6.73
N LEU A 79 3.62 8.47 7.69
CA LEU A 79 2.88 7.22 7.72
C LEU A 79 2.02 7.05 6.47
N GLN A 80 1.29 8.10 6.06
CA GLN A 80 0.50 8.13 4.82
C GLN A 80 1.35 7.82 3.57
N ARG A 81 2.59 8.32 3.52
CA ARG A 81 3.51 8.12 2.39
C ARG A 81 4.10 6.71 2.35
N LYS A 82 4.41 6.11 3.52
CA LYS A 82 5.00 4.78 3.57
C LYS A 82 3.98 3.67 3.31
N ILE A 83 2.79 3.75 3.90
CA ILE A 83 1.78 2.70 3.79
C ILE A 83 0.37 3.29 3.56
N PRO A 84 0.04 3.76 2.34
CA PRO A 84 -1.30 4.24 2.04
C PRO A 84 -2.36 3.12 2.03
N GLU A 85 -1.97 1.88 1.76
CA GLU A 85 -2.87 0.72 1.57
C GLU A 85 -3.50 0.20 2.87
N LEU A 86 -2.83 0.38 4.01
CA LEU A 86 -3.28 -0.09 5.33
C LEU A 86 -4.01 1.00 6.16
N LEU A 87 -4.23 2.18 5.57
CA LEU A 87 -4.75 3.34 6.28
C LEU A 87 -6.10 3.78 5.73
N ASN A 88 -7.04 4.08 6.61
CA ASN A 88 -8.26 4.80 6.25
C ASN A 88 -7.92 6.27 5.96
N ILE A 89 -7.60 6.55 4.69
CA ILE A 89 -7.14 7.87 4.22
C ILE A 89 -8.14 8.99 4.59
N LEU A 90 -9.45 8.70 4.58
CA LEU A 90 -10.49 9.69 4.88
C LEU A 90 -10.51 10.08 6.37
N ARG A 91 -10.42 9.10 7.29
CA ARG A 91 -10.27 9.37 8.74
C ARG A 91 -8.95 10.10 9.03
N LEU A 92 -7.87 9.72 8.34
CA LEU A 92 -6.56 10.36 8.47
C LEU A 92 -6.58 11.82 7.99
N GLN A 93 -7.25 12.12 6.87
CA GLN A 93 -7.43 13.49 6.38
C GLN A 93 -8.25 14.35 7.35
N LEU A 94 -9.32 13.80 7.94
CA LEU A 94 -10.11 14.48 8.97
C LEU A 94 -9.26 14.80 10.20
N ALA A 95 -8.44 13.85 10.67
CA ALA A 95 -7.50 14.04 11.77
C ALA A 95 -6.46 15.15 11.45
N LEU A 96 -5.85 15.13 10.26
CA LEU A 96 -4.92 16.16 9.80
C LEU A 96 -5.58 17.54 9.67
N GLN A 97 -6.84 17.60 9.24
CA GLN A 97 -7.61 18.85 9.19
C GLN A 97 -7.85 19.41 10.60
N GLY A 98 -8.20 18.55 11.57
CA GLY A 98 -8.31 18.93 12.97
C GLY A 98 -7.00 19.51 13.50
N LEU A 99 -5.88 18.83 13.28
CA LEU A 99 -4.54 19.25 13.72
C LEU A 99 -4.06 20.58 13.12
N ARG A 100 -4.48 20.92 11.89
CA ARG A 100 -4.14 22.19 11.24
C ARG A 100 -4.92 23.39 11.76
N GLN A 101 -6.05 23.16 12.42
CA GLN A 101 -6.83 24.23 13.05
C GLN A 101 -6.16 24.66 14.37
N ALA A 102 -6.52 25.84 14.89
CA ALA A 102 -6.05 26.27 16.20
C ALA A 102 -6.62 25.36 17.30
N PRO A 103 -5.85 25.04 18.37
CA PRO A 103 -6.34 24.23 19.47
C PRO A 103 -7.52 24.92 20.16
N GLY A 104 -8.46 24.12 20.69
CA GLY A 104 -9.72 24.58 21.27
C GLY A 104 -10.74 25.09 20.25
N ARG A 105 -10.33 25.32 18.99
CA ARG A 105 -11.19 25.84 17.90
C ARG A 105 -11.40 24.82 16.78
N GLU A 106 -11.06 23.54 16.97
CA GLU A 106 -11.27 22.51 15.96
C GLU A 106 -12.76 22.34 15.62
N ALA A 107 -13.06 22.09 14.34
CA ALA A 107 -14.41 21.82 13.85
C ALA A 107 -14.74 20.34 14.05
N ILE A 108 -15.72 20.04 14.89
CA ILE A 108 -16.12 18.65 15.19
C ILE A 108 -17.36 18.30 14.39
N ARG A 109 -17.25 17.18 13.68
CA ARG A 109 -18.32 16.53 12.93
C ARG A 109 -18.88 15.36 13.73
N VAL A 110 -20.19 15.35 13.96
CA VAL A 110 -20.89 14.23 14.59
C VAL A 110 -21.99 13.75 13.64
N ALA A 111 -21.98 12.47 13.27
CA ALA A 111 -23.08 11.86 12.54
C ALA A 111 -24.20 11.48 13.51
N ILE A 112 -25.46 11.72 13.13
CA ILE A 112 -26.63 11.12 13.76
C ILE A 112 -27.27 10.24 12.69
N LEU A 113 -27.18 8.93 12.90
CA LEU A 113 -27.59 7.92 11.93
C LEU A 113 -28.86 7.22 12.40
N GLY A 114 -29.95 7.36 11.65
CA GLY A 114 -31.14 6.54 11.85
C GLY A 114 -30.90 5.12 11.34
N ILE A 115 -31.13 4.11 12.17
CA ILE A 115 -31.04 2.71 11.74
C ILE A 115 -32.35 2.31 11.05
N THR A 116 -32.22 1.81 9.82
CA THR A 116 -33.34 1.49 8.93
C THR A 116 -34.13 0.25 9.39
N ASN A 117 -35.18 0.48 10.19
CA ASN A 117 -36.28 -0.46 10.44
C ASN A 117 -37.62 0.08 9.88
N GLY A 118 -37.56 0.86 8.79
CA GLY A 118 -38.67 1.65 8.25
C GLY A 118 -38.42 3.15 8.39
N SER A 119 -39.45 3.98 8.21
CA SER A 119 -39.36 5.45 8.38
C SER A 119 -39.19 5.89 9.83
N GLU A 120 -39.66 5.09 10.79
CA GLU A 120 -39.71 5.41 12.22
C GLU A 120 -38.33 5.73 12.83
N GLY A 121 -37.30 4.96 12.43
CA GLY A 121 -35.91 5.20 12.89
C GLY A 121 -35.33 6.55 12.44
N LYS A 122 -35.68 7.01 11.24
CA LYS A 122 -35.25 8.32 10.72
C LYS A 122 -35.97 9.47 11.41
N ASP A 123 -37.27 9.31 11.63
CA ASP A 123 -38.08 10.26 12.39
C ASP A 123 -37.61 10.39 13.85
N ALA A 124 -37.20 9.28 14.47
CA ALA A 124 -36.58 9.28 15.80
C ALA A 124 -35.22 10.01 15.80
N ALA A 125 -34.35 9.75 14.81
CA ALA A 125 -33.08 10.48 14.65
C ALA A 125 -33.28 12.00 14.52
N ARG A 126 -34.27 12.44 13.72
CA ARG A 126 -34.64 13.85 13.58
C ARG A 126 -35.16 14.46 14.89
N LYS A 127 -36.00 13.75 15.65
CA LYS A 127 -36.51 14.21 16.96
C LYS A 127 -35.41 14.32 18.00
N VAL A 128 -34.51 13.34 18.07
CA VAL A 128 -33.33 13.38 18.95
C VAL A 128 -32.44 14.57 18.56
N LEU A 129 -32.13 14.76 17.27
CA LEU A 129 -31.37 15.90 16.76
C LEU A 129 -31.99 17.25 17.15
N LYS A 130 -33.31 17.42 16.98
CA LYS A 130 -34.04 18.62 17.41
C LYS A 130 -33.88 18.86 18.91
N ALA A 131 -34.12 17.82 19.72
CA ALA A 131 -34.06 17.91 21.17
C ALA A 131 -32.64 18.09 21.74
N LEU A 132 -31.59 17.75 20.99
CA LEU A 132 -30.19 18.01 21.37
C LEU A 132 -29.74 19.46 21.18
N ILE A 133 -30.40 20.22 20.29
CA ILE A 133 -29.99 21.57 19.88
C ILE A 133 -30.93 22.65 20.44
N VAL A 134 -32.21 22.32 20.60
CA VAL A 134 -33.28 23.27 20.98
C VAL A 134 -32.98 23.99 22.30
N ASP A 135 -33.16 25.31 22.28
CA ASP A 135 -33.08 26.14 23.48
C ASP A 135 -34.48 26.23 24.12
N PRO A 136 -34.68 25.74 25.35
CA PRO A 136 -35.97 25.81 26.03
C PRO A 136 -36.31 27.23 26.49
N LEU A 137 -35.33 28.13 26.67
CA LEU A 137 -35.53 29.51 27.15
C LEU A 137 -36.09 30.45 26.08
N VAL A 138 -36.05 30.05 24.82
CA VAL A 138 -36.52 30.84 23.67
C VAL A 138 -37.79 30.21 23.11
N ASP A 139 -38.69 31.05 22.57
CA ASP A 139 -39.83 30.62 21.77
C ASP A 139 -39.39 29.75 20.58
N GLU A 140 -40.35 28.99 20.02
CA GLU A 140 -40.13 28.09 18.89
C GLU A 140 -39.52 28.82 17.66
N GLN A 141 -38.27 28.50 17.36
CA GLN A 141 -37.49 29.18 16.33
C GLN A 141 -37.82 28.66 14.92
N GLU A 142 -37.63 29.47 13.87
CA GLU A 142 -37.99 29.06 12.50
C GLU A 142 -37.25 27.79 12.02
N TRP A 143 -36.02 27.55 12.50
CA TRP A 143 -35.28 26.35 12.13
C TRP A 143 -35.91 25.08 12.72
N GLU A 144 -36.62 25.16 13.86
CA GLU A 144 -37.32 24.02 14.45
C GLU A 144 -38.46 23.55 13.55
N LYS A 145 -39.13 24.48 12.86
CA LYS A 145 -40.20 24.23 11.89
C LYS A 145 -39.64 23.68 10.59
N ARG A 146 -38.57 24.31 10.06
CA ARG A 146 -37.87 23.83 8.87
C ARG A 146 -37.28 22.42 9.05
N LEU A 147 -36.85 22.07 10.27
CA LEU A 147 -36.40 20.73 10.59
C LEU A 147 -37.57 19.73 10.60
N ASP A 148 -38.70 20.06 11.21
CA ASP A 148 -39.90 19.20 11.19
C ASP A 148 -40.46 18.99 9.77
N GLU A 149 -40.39 20.02 8.92
CA GLU A 149 -40.79 19.99 7.50
C GLU A 149 -39.78 19.26 6.59
N HIS A 150 -38.58 18.95 7.08
CA HIS A 150 -37.50 18.33 6.28
C HIS A 150 -37.77 16.85 5.99
N ASP A 151 -37.54 16.46 4.74
CA ASP A 151 -37.61 15.08 4.26
C ASP A 151 -36.42 14.27 4.80
N THR A 152 -36.70 13.37 5.74
CA THR A 152 -35.71 12.45 6.35
C THR A 152 -35.04 11.48 5.39
N SER A 153 -35.46 11.43 4.13
CA SER A 153 -34.78 10.69 3.07
C SER A 153 -33.54 11.42 2.57
N LYS A 154 -33.44 12.75 2.77
CA LYS A 154 -32.34 13.59 2.27
C LYS A 154 -31.33 13.92 3.36
N PRO A 155 -30.02 13.86 3.06
CA PRO A 155 -28.97 14.22 4.00
C PRO A 155 -29.03 15.71 4.35
N LEU A 156 -28.93 16.01 5.65
CA LEU A 156 -28.96 17.37 6.20
C LEU A 156 -27.71 17.63 7.02
N ILE A 157 -27.02 18.74 6.72
CA ILE A 157 -25.90 19.25 7.51
C ILE A 157 -26.38 20.43 8.35
N ILE A 158 -26.33 20.29 9.68
CA ILE A 158 -26.61 21.37 10.61
C ILE A 158 -25.30 21.97 11.11
N ARG A 159 -25.12 23.28 10.90
CA ARG A 159 -23.98 24.04 11.44
C ARG A 159 -24.42 24.81 12.68
N VAL A 160 -23.76 24.59 13.80
CA VAL A 160 -24.08 25.26 15.07
C VAL A 160 -23.11 26.41 15.32
N GLY A 161 -23.64 27.63 15.36
CA GLY A 161 -22.84 28.84 15.54
C GLY A 161 -23.67 30.10 15.84
N PRO A 162 -23.03 31.18 16.34
CA PRO A 162 -23.72 32.43 16.64
C PRO A 162 -24.28 33.05 15.36
N SER A 163 -25.57 33.37 15.35
CA SER A 163 -26.27 33.97 14.22
C SER A 163 -25.73 35.39 13.93
N GLN A 164 -24.92 35.54 12.88
CA GLN A 164 -24.32 36.82 12.46
C GLN A 164 -25.32 37.74 11.73
N GLY A 165 -26.53 37.92 12.28
CA GLY A 165 -27.58 38.77 11.71
C GLY A 165 -28.17 38.27 10.37
N GLN A 166 -27.70 37.15 9.84
CA GLN A 166 -28.34 36.45 8.72
C GLN A 166 -29.55 35.67 9.23
N THR A 167 -30.65 35.75 8.49
CA THR A 167 -31.83 34.92 8.70
C THR A 167 -31.46 33.44 8.57
N THR A 168 -32.09 32.56 9.35
CA THR A 168 -31.85 31.11 9.35
C THR A 168 -32.11 30.52 7.96
N ARG A 169 -31.03 30.38 7.19
CA ARG A 169 -31.08 30.03 5.77
C ARG A 169 -30.92 28.52 5.63
N LEU A 170 -32.00 27.84 5.25
CA LEU A 170 -31.89 26.53 4.63
C LEU A 170 -31.36 26.78 3.21
N GLU A 171 -30.08 26.51 2.96
CA GLU A 171 -29.53 26.55 1.61
C GLU A 171 -29.91 25.27 0.86
N SER A 172 -31.17 25.23 0.41
CA SER A 172 -31.67 24.18 -0.48
C SER A 172 -30.85 24.17 -1.77
N SER A 173 -29.93 23.22 -1.85
CA SER A 173 -28.87 23.27 -2.86
C SER A 173 -29.33 22.70 -4.20
N LYS A 174 -28.67 23.10 -5.29
CA LYS A 174 -29.01 22.60 -6.64
C LYS A 174 -28.77 21.08 -6.74
N ARG A 175 -29.83 20.29 -6.63
CA ARG A 175 -30.05 18.87 -7.03
C ARG A 175 -29.01 17.78 -6.67
N ASN A 176 -27.80 18.13 -6.23
CA ASN A 176 -26.62 17.24 -6.11
C ASN A 176 -25.80 17.51 -4.81
N LEU A 177 -26.36 18.20 -3.82
CA LEU A 177 -25.67 18.66 -2.61
C LEU A 177 -26.59 18.48 -1.40
N PRO A 178 -26.07 18.16 -0.20
CA PRO A 178 -26.86 18.06 1.01
C PRO A 178 -27.43 19.44 1.38
N ASP A 179 -28.61 19.44 2.00
CA ASP A 179 -29.20 20.68 2.49
C ASP A 179 -28.41 21.15 3.73
N VAL A 180 -28.16 22.47 3.83
CA VAL A 180 -27.42 23.07 4.94
C VAL A 180 -28.34 23.96 5.74
N LEU A 181 -28.39 23.74 7.05
CA LEU A 181 -29.18 24.51 8.01
C LEU A 181 -28.26 25.12 9.08
N GLU A 182 -28.28 26.45 9.21
CA GLU A 182 -27.53 27.15 10.25
C GLU A 182 -28.40 27.40 11.48
N VAL A 183 -27.91 27.01 12.66
CA VAL A 183 -28.63 27.05 13.93
C VAL A 183 -27.78 27.70 15.01
N SER A 184 -28.39 28.54 15.84
CA SER A 184 -27.77 29.13 17.04
C SER A 184 -28.38 28.50 18.28
N SER A 185 -27.56 27.88 19.13
CA SER A 185 -27.98 27.26 20.40
C SER A 185 -27.06 27.73 21.51
N ALA A 186 -27.62 28.31 22.58
CA ALA A 186 -26.84 28.98 23.63
C ALA A 186 -25.78 28.08 24.28
N GLU A 187 -26.07 26.78 24.42
CA GLU A 187 -25.17 25.81 25.07
C GLU A 187 -24.07 25.24 24.15
N LEU A 188 -24.23 25.38 22.83
CA LEU A 188 -23.36 24.77 21.81
C LEU A 188 -22.64 25.82 20.94
N ASN A 189 -23.07 27.07 20.98
CA ASN A 189 -22.42 28.19 20.29
C ASN A 189 -20.96 28.33 20.72
N GLY A 190 -20.07 28.55 19.74
CA GLY A 190 -18.62 28.64 19.97
C GLY A 190 -17.89 27.29 20.01
N LEU A 191 -18.59 26.15 20.07
CA LEU A 191 -17.97 24.82 20.06
C LEU A 191 -17.62 24.31 18.65
N ASN A 192 -17.86 25.08 17.58
CA ASN A 192 -17.58 24.74 16.17
C ASN A 192 -18.09 23.33 15.80
N LEU A 193 -19.40 23.12 15.94
CA LEU A 193 -20.05 21.84 15.75
C LEU A 193 -20.78 21.76 14.40
N GLU A 194 -20.48 20.72 13.63
CA GLU A 194 -21.21 20.30 12.44
C GLU A 194 -21.92 18.97 12.75
N LEU A 195 -23.25 18.93 12.66
CA LEU A 195 -24.06 17.72 12.82
C LEU A 195 -24.52 17.22 11.45
N LEU A 196 -24.37 15.93 11.21
CA LEU A 196 -24.72 15.29 9.95
C LEU A 196 -25.86 14.31 10.18
N LEU A 197 -27.08 14.65 9.75
CA LEU A 197 -28.23 13.74 9.75
C LEU A 197 -28.23 12.97 8.42
N VAL A 198 -27.99 11.67 8.49
CA VAL A 198 -27.87 10.77 7.34
C VAL A 198 -28.58 9.46 7.67
N ASP A 199 -29.22 8.87 6.66
CA ASP A 199 -29.75 7.52 6.76
C ASP A 199 -28.61 6.50 6.57
N ALA A 200 -28.50 5.52 7.45
CA ALA A 200 -27.45 4.51 7.36
C ALA A 200 -28.03 3.11 7.33
N ALA A 201 -27.86 2.45 6.19
CA ALA A 201 -27.99 1.01 6.06
C ALA A 201 -26.81 0.31 6.77
N VAL A 202 -26.79 0.37 8.10
CA VAL A 202 -25.87 -0.42 8.92
C VAL A 202 -26.15 -1.90 8.61
N PRO A 203 -25.15 -2.73 8.22
CA PRO A 203 -25.38 -4.12 7.83
C PRO A 203 -25.60 -5.00 9.07
N VAL A 204 -26.76 -4.85 9.72
CA VAL A 204 -27.11 -5.53 10.99
C VAL A 204 -27.19 -7.07 10.83
N ASN A 205 -27.52 -7.59 9.64
CA ASN A 205 -27.82 -9.02 9.42
C ASN A 205 -27.19 -9.60 8.12
N GLY A 206 -26.11 -9.02 7.60
CA GLY A 206 -25.44 -9.54 6.40
C GLY A 206 -24.75 -10.89 6.66
N SER A 207 -24.96 -11.90 5.80
CA SER A 207 -24.42 -13.26 5.95
C SER A 207 -22.92 -13.43 5.70
N GLY A 208 -22.14 -12.36 5.88
CA GLY A 208 -20.68 -12.35 5.78
C GLY A 208 -20.02 -12.13 7.14
N LEU A 209 -18.79 -12.60 7.30
CA LEU A 209 -17.99 -12.39 8.51
C LEU A 209 -17.44 -10.95 8.54
N ALA A 210 -18.32 -9.96 8.65
CA ALA A 210 -17.93 -8.56 8.77
C ALA A 210 -17.07 -8.38 10.04
N THR A 211 -15.81 -8.01 9.84
CA THR A 211 -14.88 -7.77 10.97
C THR A 211 -15.34 -6.52 11.72
N VAL A 212 -15.25 -6.51 13.06
CA VAL A 212 -15.72 -5.40 13.91
C VAL A 212 -15.19 -4.04 13.42
N GLN A 213 -13.94 -4.01 12.97
CA GLN A 213 -13.29 -2.83 12.37
C GLN A 213 -14.02 -2.32 11.12
N SER A 214 -14.41 -3.19 10.18
CA SER A 214 -15.15 -2.78 8.97
C SER A 214 -16.53 -2.19 9.29
N LEU A 215 -17.16 -2.64 10.38
CA LEU A 215 -18.44 -2.10 10.87
C LEU A 215 -18.24 -0.75 11.57
N GLU A 216 -17.17 -0.59 12.35
CA GLU A 216 -16.79 0.70 12.96
C GLU A 216 -16.49 1.76 11.87
N GLU A 217 -15.75 1.37 10.83
CA GLU A 217 -15.42 2.25 9.71
C GLU A 217 -16.65 2.68 8.91
N ALA A 218 -17.60 1.77 8.64
CA ALA A 218 -18.85 2.12 7.97
C ALA A 218 -19.69 3.14 8.76
N VAL A 219 -19.61 3.12 10.10
CA VAL A 219 -20.36 4.01 11.00
C VAL A 219 -19.66 5.37 11.22
N LEU A 220 -18.32 5.42 11.16
CA LEU A 220 -17.53 6.65 11.30
C LEU A 220 -17.19 7.31 9.95
N VAL A 221 -17.42 6.60 8.84
CA VAL A 221 -17.25 7.08 7.46
C VAL A 221 -18.52 6.79 6.66
N PRO A 222 -19.68 7.38 7.05
CA PRO A 222 -20.95 7.15 6.37
C PRO A 222 -20.87 7.52 4.88
N ALA A 223 -21.34 6.60 4.04
CA ALA A 223 -21.66 6.86 2.65
C ALA A 223 -23.04 7.52 2.57
N ILE A 224 -23.12 8.64 1.85
CA ILE A 224 -24.35 9.38 1.64
C ILE A 224 -24.82 9.09 0.22
N ASP A 225 -25.83 8.23 0.12
CA ASP A 225 -26.55 8.02 -1.12
C ASP A 225 -27.38 9.26 -1.43
N LEU A 226 -27.10 9.88 -2.58
CA LEU A 226 -27.89 10.98 -3.11
C LEU A 226 -28.82 10.39 -4.16
N ASP A 227 -30.13 10.34 -3.86
CA ASP A 227 -31.16 9.77 -4.75
C ASP A 227 -31.07 10.36 -6.16
N TYR A 228 -30.51 9.57 -7.07
CA TYR A 228 -30.31 9.94 -8.47
C TYR A 228 -30.93 8.86 -9.37
N ALA A 229 -31.68 9.28 -10.39
CA ALA A 229 -32.38 8.38 -11.30
C ALA A 229 -31.47 7.77 -12.39
N ASP A 230 -30.18 7.60 -12.10
CA ASP A 230 -29.11 7.24 -13.05
C ASP A 230 -28.13 6.31 -12.33
N GLU A 231 -27.96 5.09 -12.82
CA GLU A 231 -27.35 3.94 -12.10
C GLU A 231 -25.82 4.06 -11.87
N HIS A 232 -25.25 5.26 -12.02
CA HIS A 232 -23.81 5.53 -12.05
C HIS A 232 -23.36 6.68 -11.14
N ALA A 233 -24.24 7.19 -10.27
CA ALA A 233 -23.84 8.15 -9.24
C ALA A 233 -22.90 7.50 -8.19
N THR A 234 -21.84 8.21 -7.81
CA THR A 234 -20.96 7.77 -6.72
C THR A 234 -21.45 8.35 -5.38
N PRO A 235 -21.55 7.55 -4.31
CA PRO A 235 -22.03 8.04 -3.02
C PRO A 235 -21.04 9.05 -2.42
N MET A 236 -21.57 10.09 -1.78
CA MET A 236 -20.74 11.12 -1.15
C MET A 236 -20.27 10.63 0.22
N ILE A 237 -18.96 10.47 0.42
CA ILE A 237 -18.42 9.92 1.66
C ILE A 237 -18.09 11.07 2.63
N ALA A 238 -18.61 11.00 3.86
CA ALA A 238 -18.47 12.06 4.87
C ALA A 238 -17.85 11.53 6.18
N PRO A 239 -16.53 11.53 6.37
CA PRO A 239 -15.91 11.10 7.61
C PRO A 239 -16.29 12.02 8.79
N VAL A 240 -16.56 11.42 9.95
CA VAL A 240 -16.94 12.10 11.19
C VAL A 240 -16.01 11.74 12.36
N HIS A 241 -16.08 12.52 13.44
CA HIS A 241 -15.29 12.29 14.66
C HIS A 241 -16.01 11.39 15.66
N GLN A 242 -17.34 11.47 15.70
CA GLN A 242 -18.21 10.70 16.58
C GLN A 242 -19.51 10.36 15.83
N THR A 243 -20.16 9.27 16.23
CA THR A 243 -21.45 8.86 15.65
C THR A 243 -22.44 8.48 16.73
N LEU A 244 -23.65 9.03 16.64
CA LEU A 244 -24.82 8.64 17.41
C LEU A 244 -25.74 7.77 16.53
N LEU A 245 -25.80 6.47 16.83
CA LEU A 245 -26.78 5.56 16.25
C LEU A 245 -28.12 5.75 16.95
N VAL A 246 -29.19 6.04 16.21
CA VAL A 246 -30.55 6.19 16.75
C VAL A 246 -31.46 5.14 16.13
N ALA A 247 -32.21 4.43 16.97
CA ALA A 247 -33.30 3.56 16.52
C ALA A 247 -34.59 3.83 17.31
N ASP A 248 -35.72 3.40 16.75
CA ASP A 248 -37.04 3.50 17.39
C ASP A 248 -37.58 2.12 17.73
N GLY A 249 -38.32 2.03 18.84
CA GLY A 249 -39.04 0.82 19.23
C GLY A 249 -38.17 -0.39 19.62
N LEU A 250 -38.85 -1.49 19.97
CA LEU A 250 -38.21 -2.72 20.44
C LEU A 250 -37.44 -3.45 19.31
N THR A 251 -37.90 -3.30 18.07
CA THR A 251 -37.19 -3.81 16.87
C THR A 251 -35.87 -3.08 16.67
N GLY A 252 -35.84 -1.76 16.85
CA GLY A 252 -34.63 -0.95 16.90
C GLY A 252 -33.67 -1.36 18.02
N ALA A 253 -34.20 -1.64 19.21
CA ALA A 253 -33.43 -2.13 20.35
C ALA A 253 -32.69 -3.45 20.04
N VAL A 254 -33.38 -4.42 19.42
CA VAL A 254 -32.78 -5.71 19.03
C VAL A 254 -31.71 -5.51 17.94
N ALA A 255 -31.97 -4.67 16.94
CA ALA A 255 -31.01 -4.37 15.88
C ALA A 255 -29.72 -3.74 16.41
N ILE A 256 -29.83 -2.80 17.36
CA ILE A 256 -28.68 -2.18 18.02
C ILE A 256 -27.96 -3.16 18.95
N SER A 257 -28.69 -3.97 19.73
CA SER A 257 -28.10 -4.89 20.71
C SER A 257 -27.20 -5.98 20.10
N GLY A 258 -27.31 -6.24 18.80
CA GLY A 258 -26.43 -7.19 18.09
C GLY A 258 -25.10 -6.60 17.62
N LEU A 259 -24.87 -5.29 17.75
CA LEU A 259 -23.70 -4.61 17.17
C LEU A 259 -22.48 -4.66 18.12
N PRO A 260 -21.37 -5.32 17.74
CA PRO A 260 -20.16 -5.42 18.60
C PRO A 260 -19.38 -4.11 18.74
N ILE A 261 -19.74 -3.08 17.96
CA ILE A 261 -19.09 -1.75 18.00
C ILE A 261 -19.51 -0.88 19.19
N LEU A 262 -20.53 -1.30 19.96
CA LEU A 262 -21.06 -0.50 21.09
C LEU A 262 -20.18 -0.50 22.34
N ASP A 263 -19.20 -1.40 22.41
CA ASP A 263 -18.21 -1.40 23.50
C ASP A 263 -17.25 -0.20 23.39
N CYS A 264 -17.15 0.44 22.22
CA CYS A 264 -16.40 1.68 21.98
C CYS A 264 -17.22 2.96 22.28
N ALA A 265 -17.78 3.04 23.50
CA ALA A 265 -18.68 4.11 23.96
C ALA A 265 -18.13 5.57 23.85
N ASP A 266 -16.84 5.73 23.57
CA ASP A 266 -16.14 7.02 23.55
C ASP A 266 -16.25 7.77 22.22
N THR A 267 -16.49 7.06 21.11
CA THR A 267 -16.62 7.61 19.74
C THR A 267 -17.97 7.25 19.11
N ILE A 268 -18.48 6.05 19.37
CA ILE A 268 -19.79 5.58 18.90
C ILE A 268 -20.70 5.42 20.11
N THR A 269 -21.90 5.99 20.06
CA THR A 269 -22.94 5.81 21.07
C THR A 269 -24.23 5.39 20.40
N ALA A 270 -25.02 4.57 21.07
CA ALA A 270 -26.33 4.14 20.59
C ALA A 270 -27.47 4.59 21.51
N ALA A 271 -28.53 5.06 20.88
CA ALA A 271 -29.75 5.59 21.48
C ALA A 271 -30.97 4.84 20.92
N VAL A 272 -31.86 4.39 21.80
CA VAL A 272 -33.15 3.81 21.39
C VAL A 272 -34.28 4.59 22.02
N ASN A 273 -35.20 5.07 21.19
CA ASN A 273 -36.43 5.69 21.64
C ASN A 273 -37.43 4.60 22.08
N LEU A 274 -37.70 4.51 23.39
CA LEU A 274 -38.64 3.56 24.00
C LEU A 274 -39.45 4.27 25.08
N ARG A 275 -40.77 4.30 24.90
CA ARG A 275 -41.67 4.94 25.87
C ARG A 275 -41.84 4.09 27.14
N GLY A 276 -41.57 4.70 28.29
CA GLY A 276 -41.85 4.10 29.60
C GLY A 276 -40.92 2.96 30.06
N PHE A 277 -39.78 2.74 29.40
CA PHE A 277 -38.75 1.76 29.83
C PHE A 277 -37.52 2.47 30.41
N SER A 278 -36.88 1.87 31.42
CA SER A 278 -35.64 2.36 32.01
C SER A 278 -34.42 1.52 31.59
N LYS A 279 -33.21 2.09 31.67
CA LYS A 279 -31.98 1.40 31.27
C LYS A 279 -31.71 0.15 32.12
N GLU A 280 -32.03 0.24 33.41
CA GLU A 280 -31.85 -0.81 34.42
C GLU A 280 -32.73 -2.04 34.15
N GLN A 281 -33.88 -1.85 33.51
CA GLN A 281 -34.82 -2.93 33.16
C GLN A 281 -34.36 -3.73 31.92
N LEU A 282 -33.57 -3.10 31.04
CA LEU A 282 -33.15 -3.69 29.76
C LEU A 282 -31.72 -4.23 29.78
N GLY A 283 -30.86 -3.74 30.67
CA GLY A 283 -29.51 -4.28 30.88
C GLY A 283 -28.58 -4.20 29.66
N ALA A 284 -28.85 -3.25 28.74
CA ALA A 284 -28.21 -3.18 27.43
C ALA A 284 -27.15 -2.08 27.30
N ASN A 285 -26.27 -2.22 26.30
CA ASN A 285 -25.14 -1.31 26.04
C ASN A 285 -25.55 0.02 25.37
N PHE A 286 -26.84 0.27 25.13
CA PHE A 286 -27.38 1.50 24.56
C PHE A 286 -28.11 2.37 25.60
N THR A 287 -28.30 3.66 25.31
CA THR A 287 -29.10 4.57 26.13
C THR A 287 -30.57 4.53 25.73
N VAL A 288 -31.46 4.27 26.70
CA VAL A 288 -32.91 4.30 26.52
C VAL A 288 -33.42 5.73 26.71
N ILE A 289 -34.15 6.26 25.73
CA ILE A 289 -34.61 7.66 25.66
C ILE A 289 -36.11 7.70 25.40
N ASP A 290 -36.78 8.76 25.86
CA ASP A 290 -38.18 9.06 25.49
C ASP A 290 -38.26 10.48 24.90
N THR A 291 -38.31 10.57 23.56
CA THR A 291 -38.37 11.89 22.89
C THR A 291 -39.69 12.63 23.18
N SER A 292 -40.78 11.89 23.44
CA SER A 292 -42.09 12.47 23.76
C SER A 292 -42.04 13.25 25.07
N LEU A 293 -41.46 12.68 26.12
CA LEU A 293 -41.30 13.37 27.42
C LEU A 293 -40.44 14.62 27.30
N ALA A 294 -39.39 14.59 26.46
CA ALA A 294 -38.54 15.74 26.21
C ALA A 294 -39.27 16.88 25.48
N GLU A 295 -39.99 16.57 24.40
CA GLU A 295 -40.80 17.55 23.67
C GLU A 295 -41.87 18.19 24.57
N GLU A 296 -42.54 17.40 25.40
CA GLU A 296 -43.50 17.89 26.39
C GLU A 296 -42.84 18.80 27.44
N ALA A 297 -41.65 18.44 27.93
CA ALA A 297 -40.89 19.26 28.87
C ALA A 297 -40.61 20.65 28.26
N ILE A 298 -40.04 20.69 27.05
CA ILE A 298 -39.69 21.94 26.35
C ILE A 298 -40.96 22.80 26.12
N LYS A 299 -42.05 22.18 25.65
CA LYS A 299 -43.34 22.87 25.45
C LYS A 299 -43.91 23.44 26.75
N LEU A 300 -43.81 22.72 27.87
CA LEU A 300 -44.24 23.21 29.18
C LEU A 300 -43.36 24.36 29.69
N PHE A 301 -42.06 24.30 29.50
CA PHE A 301 -41.14 25.35 29.96
C PHE A 301 -41.37 26.67 29.19
N ARG A 302 -41.60 26.60 27.88
CA ARG A 302 -41.97 27.74 27.02
C ARG A 302 -43.29 28.43 27.43
N GLN A 303 -44.20 27.73 28.11
CA GLN A 303 -45.42 28.35 28.68
C GLN A 303 -45.14 29.24 29.91
N GLY A 304 -43.92 29.19 30.46
CA GLY A 304 -43.43 30.12 31.47
C GLY A 304 -42.65 29.45 32.61
N PRO A 305 -41.85 30.23 33.35
CA PRO A 305 -40.91 29.72 34.37
C PRO A 305 -41.60 29.02 35.54
N GLN A 306 -42.90 29.23 35.77
CA GLN A 306 -43.70 28.50 36.75
C GLN A 306 -43.68 26.97 36.53
N ASN A 307 -43.40 26.51 35.30
CA ASN A 307 -43.32 25.10 34.94
C ASN A 307 -41.93 24.48 35.10
N ALA A 308 -40.92 25.22 35.62
CA ALA A 308 -39.53 24.76 35.70
C ALA A 308 -39.34 23.42 36.43
N MET A 309 -40.04 23.18 37.55
CA MET A 309 -39.96 21.90 38.26
C MET A 309 -40.50 20.73 37.42
N SER A 310 -41.59 20.96 36.67
CA SER A 310 -42.18 19.98 35.77
C SER A 310 -41.30 19.70 34.55
N TYR A 311 -40.59 20.73 34.06
CA TYR A 311 -39.57 20.60 33.02
C TYR A 311 -38.42 19.71 33.49
N GLU A 312 -37.77 20.03 34.61
CA GLU A 312 -36.64 19.25 35.15
C GLU A 312 -37.02 17.79 35.38
N GLN A 313 -38.21 17.52 35.93
CA GLN A 313 -38.68 16.15 36.15
C GLN A 313 -38.90 15.37 34.84
N ARG A 314 -39.49 15.98 33.81
CA ARG A 314 -39.73 15.30 32.51
C ARG A 314 -38.46 15.20 31.66
N TRP A 315 -37.62 16.23 31.70
CA TRP A 315 -36.33 16.27 31.01
C TRP A 315 -35.38 15.21 31.56
N SER A 316 -35.23 15.11 32.89
CA SER A 316 -34.45 14.04 33.51
C SER A 316 -35.03 12.64 33.20
N ALA A 317 -36.35 12.46 33.27
CA ALA A 317 -37.01 11.20 32.90
C ALA A 317 -36.84 10.79 31.42
N SER A 318 -36.60 11.75 30.51
CA SER A 318 -36.36 11.48 29.08
C SER A 318 -34.99 10.87 28.77
N ASN A 319 -34.05 10.91 29.72
CA ASN A 319 -32.63 10.55 29.59
C ASN A 319 -31.81 11.31 28.52
N LEU A 320 -32.38 12.26 27.77
CA LEU A 320 -31.64 13.03 26.75
C LEU A 320 -30.45 13.81 27.33
N GLY A 321 -30.52 14.22 28.61
CA GLY A 321 -29.39 14.84 29.31
C GLY A 321 -28.10 14.01 29.26
N LEU A 322 -28.18 12.68 29.16
CA LEU A 322 -27.02 11.80 28.99
C LEU A 322 -26.36 11.96 27.63
N LEU A 323 -27.16 12.10 26.55
CA LEU A 323 -26.63 12.37 25.21
C LEU A 323 -26.05 13.78 25.10
N VAL A 324 -26.70 14.78 25.71
CA VAL A 324 -26.16 16.16 25.76
C VAL A 324 -24.84 16.19 26.52
N ALA A 325 -24.71 15.43 27.62
CA ALA A 325 -23.47 15.29 28.37
C ALA A 325 -22.37 14.58 27.55
N TRP A 326 -22.69 13.47 26.87
CA TRP A 326 -21.77 12.75 25.97
C TRP A 326 -21.26 13.65 24.83
N LEU A 327 -22.16 14.37 24.17
CA LEU A 327 -21.83 15.32 23.10
C LEU A 327 -20.91 16.42 23.65
N LYS A 328 -21.29 17.08 24.76
CA LYS A 328 -20.44 18.11 25.40
C LYS A 328 -19.07 17.58 25.85
N ALA A 329 -18.97 16.31 26.24
CA ALA A 329 -17.69 15.66 26.59
C ALA A 329 -16.77 15.41 25.39
N GLY A 330 -17.31 15.32 24.16
CA GLY A 330 -16.52 15.32 22.92
C GLY A 330 -16.06 16.72 22.47
N LEU A 331 -16.86 17.75 22.79
CA LEU A 331 -16.71 19.12 22.29
C LEU A 331 -15.88 20.05 23.19
N LYS A 332 -15.95 19.87 24.51
CA LYS A 332 -15.25 20.73 25.47
C LYS A 332 -13.80 20.27 25.65
N ALA A 333 -12.86 21.16 25.35
CA ALA A 333 -11.46 20.99 25.73
C ALA A 333 -11.30 21.14 27.26
N ALA A 334 -10.25 20.55 27.82
CA ALA A 334 -9.98 20.64 29.27
C ALA A 334 -9.53 22.05 29.70
N ASP A 335 -8.80 22.73 28.81
CA ASP A 335 -8.41 24.14 28.87
C ASP A 335 -8.73 24.78 27.50
N ASP A 336 -8.90 26.10 27.40
CA ASP A 336 -9.18 26.79 26.11
C ASP A 336 -8.05 26.64 25.06
N GLU A 337 -6.83 26.32 25.50
CA GLU A 337 -5.67 26.03 24.64
C GLU A 337 -5.43 24.52 24.41
N ALA A 338 -6.26 23.65 25.00
CA ALA A 338 -6.18 22.21 24.79
C ALA A 338 -6.95 21.79 23.53
N THR A 339 -6.50 20.71 22.93
CA THR A 339 -7.11 20.13 21.74
C THR A 339 -8.40 19.40 22.12
N LYS A 340 -9.44 19.47 21.28
CA LYS A 340 -10.72 18.85 21.65
C LYS A 340 -10.62 17.33 21.69
N PRO A 341 -11.25 16.67 22.70
CA PRO A 341 -11.09 15.23 22.91
C PRO A 341 -11.60 14.37 21.76
N ALA A 342 -12.61 14.81 20.99
CA ALA A 342 -13.05 14.09 19.79
C ALA A 342 -11.94 13.98 18.72
N VAL A 343 -11.08 14.99 18.55
CA VAL A 343 -9.95 14.96 17.61
C VAL A 343 -8.86 14.02 18.13
N ARG A 344 -8.56 14.07 19.44
CA ARG A 344 -7.61 13.16 20.09
C ARG A 344 -8.05 11.69 19.95
N LYS A 345 -9.32 11.39 20.22
CA LYS A 345 -9.93 10.06 20.05
C LYS A 345 -9.90 9.59 18.59
N LEU A 346 -10.21 10.47 17.63
CA LEU A 346 -10.09 10.15 16.21
C LEU A 346 -8.66 9.73 15.85
N ILE A 347 -7.64 10.51 16.23
CA ILE A 347 -6.24 10.17 15.95
C ILE A 347 -5.87 8.82 16.60
N ALA A 348 -6.19 8.61 17.87
CA ALA A 348 -5.92 7.36 18.58
C ALA A 348 -6.57 6.15 17.87
N SER A 349 -7.83 6.27 17.43
CA SER A 349 -8.52 5.21 16.69
C SER A 349 -7.87 4.89 15.33
N VAL A 350 -7.36 5.89 14.63
CA VAL A 350 -6.64 5.71 13.35
C VAL A 350 -5.28 5.02 13.57
N LEU A 351 -4.56 5.37 14.64
CA LEU A 351 -3.30 4.72 15.01
C LEU A 351 -3.51 3.26 15.46
N GLN A 352 -4.53 3.00 16.28
CA GLN A 352 -4.93 1.65 16.72
C GLN A 352 -5.30 0.76 15.52
N SER A 353 -6.09 1.28 14.58
CA SER A 353 -6.43 0.58 13.34
C SER A 353 -5.17 0.29 12.51
N ALA A 354 -4.31 1.29 12.29
CA ALA A 354 -3.05 1.13 11.57
C ALA A 354 -2.13 0.06 12.18
N LEU A 355 -1.98 0.02 13.52
CA LEU A 355 -1.22 -1.04 14.19
C LEU A 355 -1.80 -2.42 13.89
N SER A 356 -3.12 -2.60 14.05
CA SER A 356 -3.75 -3.90 13.80
C SER A 356 -3.65 -4.35 12.34
N ALA A 357 -3.67 -3.42 11.37
CA ALA A 357 -3.44 -3.70 9.96
C ALA A 357 -1.97 -4.11 9.69
N ILE A 358 -1.01 -3.44 10.32
CA ILE A 358 0.42 -3.78 10.23
C ILE A 358 0.72 -5.14 10.90
N GLU A 359 0.09 -5.44 12.03
CA GLU A 359 0.23 -6.73 12.72
C GLU A 359 -0.37 -7.88 11.90
N THR A 360 -1.55 -7.69 11.30
CA THR A 360 -2.19 -8.70 10.45
C THR A 360 -1.42 -8.93 9.14
N GLU A 361 -0.92 -7.89 8.45
CA GLU A 361 -0.08 -8.07 7.26
C GLU A 361 1.25 -8.75 7.62
N SER A 362 1.92 -8.30 8.69
CA SER A 362 3.23 -8.84 9.08
C SER A 362 3.17 -10.28 9.59
N THR A 363 2.13 -10.65 10.35
CA THR A 363 1.91 -12.05 10.77
C THR A 363 1.55 -12.94 9.59
N SER A 364 0.66 -12.50 8.70
CA SER A 364 0.31 -13.22 7.48
C SER A 364 1.52 -13.48 6.59
N ARG A 365 2.40 -12.48 6.39
CA ARG A 365 3.65 -12.65 5.62
C ARG A 365 4.66 -13.56 6.30
N LYS A 366 4.83 -13.46 7.63
CA LYS A 366 5.71 -14.37 8.41
C LYS A 366 5.24 -15.82 8.29
N LEU A 367 3.94 -16.07 8.52
CA LEU A 367 3.32 -17.39 8.37
C LEU A 367 3.45 -17.92 6.94
N SER A 368 3.19 -17.09 5.93
CA SER A 368 3.34 -17.47 4.52
C SER A 368 4.79 -17.91 4.19
N ARG A 369 5.78 -17.25 4.80
CA ARG A 369 7.19 -17.60 4.65
C ARG A 369 7.57 -18.89 5.40
N GLU A 370 7.03 -19.11 6.59
CA GLU A 370 7.21 -20.38 7.31
C GLU A 370 6.56 -21.56 6.57
N LEU A 371 5.38 -21.36 5.98
CA LEU A 371 4.73 -22.37 5.13
C LEU A 371 5.53 -22.63 3.84
N SER A 372 6.04 -21.60 3.17
CA SER A 372 6.88 -21.81 1.98
C SER A 372 8.15 -22.59 2.34
N HIS A 373 8.78 -22.30 3.49
CA HIS A 373 9.92 -23.07 4.02
C HIS A 373 9.56 -24.51 4.42
N SER A 374 8.32 -24.77 4.83
CA SER A 374 7.84 -26.13 5.16
C SER A 374 7.48 -26.96 3.92
N MET A 375 7.10 -26.35 2.80
CA MET A 375 6.75 -27.06 1.55
C MET A 375 7.97 -27.49 0.73
N ILE A 376 9.18 -27.08 1.10
CA ILE A 376 10.44 -27.24 0.34
C ILE A 376 10.84 -28.69 0.02
N SER A 377 10.43 -29.68 0.82
CA SER A 377 11.27 -30.89 0.98
C SER A 377 11.33 -31.88 -0.20
N PRO A 378 10.26 -32.21 -0.97
CA PRO A 378 10.33 -33.23 -2.02
C PRO A 378 10.30 -32.66 -3.45
N GLU A 379 9.32 -31.81 -3.79
CA GLU A 379 9.07 -31.40 -5.18
C GLU A 379 10.16 -30.47 -5.72
N MET A 380 10.69 -29.56 -4.90
CA MET A 380 11.83 -28.72 -5.32
C MET A 380 13.12 -29.51 -5.54
N ARG A 381 13.33 -30.65 -4.86
CA ARG A 381 14.46 -31.53 -5.17
C ARG A 381 14.32 -32.14 -6.56
N VAL A 382 13.13 -32.62 -6.91
CA VAL A 382 12.84 -33.15 -8.25
C VAL A 382 13.01 -32.07 -9.32
N MET A 383 12.65 -30.81 -9.03
CA MET A 383 12.86 -29.69 -9.95
C MET A 383 14.32 -29.28 -10.10
N ASN A 384 15.10 -29.24 -9.00
CA ASN A 384 16.53 -28.92 -9.06
C ASN A 384 17.31 -30.04 -9.79
N GLU A 385 16.95 -31.31 -9.54
CA GLU A 385 17.40 -32.42 -10.38
C GLU A 385 17.02 -32.22 -11.85
N GLY A 386 15.79 -31.79 -12.14
CA GLY A 386 15.33 -31.48 -13.51
C GLY A 386 16.15 -30.38 -14.18
N LEU A 387 16.45 -29.30 -13.47
CA LEU A 387 17.28 -28.19 -13.95
C LEU A 387 18.72 -28.65 -14.21
N SER A 388 19.31 -29.43 -13.30
CA SER A 388 20.67 -29.96 -13.50
C SER A 388 20.76 -30.94 -14.68
N LYS A 389 19.73 -31.78 -14.89
CA LYS A 389 19.63 -32.68 -16.05
C LYS A 389 19.50 -31.88 -17.35
N TRP A 390 18.69 -30.82 -17.36
CA TRP A 390 18.59 -29.90 -18.49
C TRP A 390 19.92 -29.19 -18.79
N ALA A 391 20.63 -28.67 -17.79
CA ALA A 391 21.93 -28.00 -17.99
C ALA A 391 22.98 -28.95 -18.59
N GLN A 392 22.97 -30.22 -18.15
CA GLN A 392 23.80 -31.29 -18.74
C GLN A 392 23.40 -31.57 -20.21
N SER A 393 22.11 -31.77 -20.48
CA SER A 393 21.59 -31.95 -21.85
C SER A 393 21.92 -30.77 -22.76
N ALA A 394 21.84 -29.54 -22.27
CA ALA A 394 22.11 -28.32 -23.02
C ALA A 394 23.60 -28.16 -23.36
N HIS A 395 24.49 -28.51 -22.43
CA HIS A 395 25.92 -28.56 -22.73
C HIS A 395 26.27 -29.67 -23.73
N ALA A 396 25.59 -30.82 -23.67
CA ALA A 396 25.74 -31.89 -24.66
C ALA A 396 25.22 -31.47 -26.04
N GLU A 397 24.01 -30.91 -26.13
CA GLU A 397 23.42 -30.42 -27.39
C GLU A 397 24.31 -29.35 -28.02
N LEU A 398 24.80 -28.38 -27.24
CA LEU A 398 25.69 -27.32 -27.74
C LEU A 398 26.94 -27.91 -28.38
N GLN A 399 27.56 -28.89 -27.73
CA GLN A 399 28.77 -29.53 -28.26
C GLN A 399 28.45 -30.37 -29.51
N GLU A 400 27.51 -31.31 -29.43
CA GLU A 400 27.18 -32.21 -30.54
C GLU A 400 26.64 -31.47 -31.77
N GLN A 401 25.72 -30.52 -31.60
CA GLN A 401 25.11 -29.81 -32.72
C GLN A 401 26.08 -28.84 -33.40
N LEU A 402 26.97 -28.18 -32.65
CA LEU A 402 28.00 -27.32 -33.25
C LEU A 402 29.12 -28.14 -33.91
N ASP A 403 29.56 -29.25 -33.30
CA ASP A 403 30.56 -30.12 -33.92
C ASP A 403 30.02 -30.77 -35.21
N LEU A 404 28.73 -31.13 -35.26
CA LEU A 404 28.04 -31.55 -36.50
C LEU A 404 27.88 -30.41 -37.52
N ALA A 405 27.64 -29.17 -37.07
CA ALA A 405 27.52 -28.02 -37.95
C ALA A 405 28.84 -27.66 -38.62
N PHE A 406 29.93 -27.57 -37.84
CA PHE A 406 31.26 -27.18 -38.31
C PHE A 406 31.97 -28.33 -39.03
N SER A 407 31.82 -29.59 -38.61
CA SER A 407 32.27 -30.73 -39.44
C SER A 407 31.42 -30.89 -40.73
N GLY A 408 30.24 -30.28 -40.79
CA GLY A 408 29.25 -30.43 -41.85
C GLY A 408 29.66 -29.89 -43.23
N ARG A 409 29.00 -30.39 -44.28
CA ARG A 409 29.29 -29.99 -45.68
C ARG A 409 29.09 -28.50 -45.94
N ARG A 410 28.20 -27.82 -45.19
CA ARG A 410 27.91 -26.39 -45.32
C ARG A 410 29.07 -25.52 -44.84
N TRP A 411 29.63 -25.79 -43.66
CA TRP A 411 30.84 -25.09 -43.19
C TRP A 411 32.03 -25.32 -44.13
N ARG A 412 32.19 -26.53 -44.67
CA ARG A 412 33.20 -26.82 -45.72
C ARG A 412 32.94 -26.14 -47.08
N LYS A 413 31.78 -25.49 -47.31
CA LYS A 413 31.58 -24.59 -48.46
C LYS A 413 32.23 -23.22 -48.24
N LEU A 414 32.51 -22.83 -47.00
CA LEU A 414 33.25 -21.62 -46.64
C LEU A 414 34.78 -21.85 -46.64
N GLY A 415 35.29 -22.66 -47.56
CA GLY A 415 36.74 -22.85 -47.76
C GLY A 415 37.37 -21.63 -48.42
N TRP A 416 38.64 -21.31 -48.11
CA TRP A 416 39.30 -20.08 -48.56
C TRP A 416 39.23 -19.86 -50.09
N TRP A 417 39.41 -20.91 -50.89
CA TRP A 417 39.37 -20.82 -52.36
C TRP A 417 37.96 -20.60 -52.92
N LYS A 418 36.90 -20.91 -52.16
CA LYS A 418 35.50 -20.72 -52.55
C LYS A 418 35.04 -19.28 -52.33
N LEU A 419 35.71 -18.51 -51.47
CA LEU A 419 35.39 -17.11 -51.21
C LEU A 419 35.23 -16.31 -52.50
N PHE A 420 36.20 -16.40 -53.42
CA PHE A 420 36.18 -15.69 -54.72
C PHE A 420 34.88 -15.83 -55.52
N TRP A 421 34.10 -16.90 -55.31
CA TRP A 421 32.85 -17.19 -56.00
C TRP A 421 31.61 -17.10 -55.10
N ARG A 422 31.78 -16.99 -53.78
CA ARG A 422 30.74 -17.19 -52.75
C ARG A 422 30.97 -16.35 -51.49
N VAL A 423 31.46 -15.12 -51.62
CA VAL A 423 31.61 -14.23 -50.44
C VAL A 423 30.24 -13.91 -49.82
N ASP A 424 29.22 -13.72 -50.65
CA ASP A 424 27.89 -13.32 -50.19
C ASP A 424 27.06 -14.48 -49.60
N ASP A 425 27.49 -15.73 -49.81
CA ASP A 425 26.93 -16.91 -49.14
C ASP A 425 27.31 -16.96 -47.63
N VAL A 426 28.28 -16.15 -47.17
CA VAL A 426 28.84 -16.24 -45.81
C VAL A 426 27.77 -16.03 -44.73
N ALA A 427 27.07 -14.89 -44.72
CA ALA A 427 26.01 -14.66 -43.73
C ALA A 427 24.82 -15.61 -43.89
N MET A 428 24.50 -16.03 -45.12
CA MET A 428 23.40 -16.97 -45.35
C MET A 428 23.69 -18.33 -44.70
N LEU A 429 24.90 -18.87 -44.91
CA LEU A 429 25.29 -20.18 -44.39
C LEU A 429 25.54 -20.17 -42.87
N THR A 430 26.08 -19.08 -42.30
CA THR A 430 26.23 -18.97 -40.84
C THR A 430 24.89 -18.77 -40.14
N ASN A 431 24.00 -17.93 -40.66
CA ASN A 431 22.66 -17.77 -40.09
C ASN A 431 21.82 -19.04 -40.22
N GLU A 432 21.96 -19.81 -41.30
CA GLU A 432 21.33 -21.12 -41.43
C GLU A 432 21.88 -22.13 -40.39
N ILE A 433 23.19 -22.13 -40.15
CA ILE A 433 23.82 -22.96 -39.10
C ILE A 433 23.26 -22.58 -37.72
N LEU A 434 23.26 -21.29 -37.36
CA LEU A 434 22.80 -20.83 -36.05
C LEU A 434 21.30 -21.10 -35.83
N SER A 435 20.46 -20.84 -36.83
CA SER A 435 19.01 -21.07 -36.70
C SER A 435 18.63 -22.54 -36.59
N GLN A 436 19.41 -23.46 -37.19
CA GLN A 436 19.10 -24.90 -37.18
C GLN A 436 19.81 -25.70 -36.07
N ARG A 437 20.92 -25.20 -35.50
CA ARG A 437 21.82 -25.98 -34.62
C ARG A 437 22.17 -25.31 -33.29
N PHE A 438 21.90 -24.03 -33.10
CA PHE A 438 22.20 -23.34 -31.84
C PHE A 438 21.08 -23.55 -30.82
N LEU A 439 21.15 -24.62 -30.03
CA LEU A 439 20.27 -24.94 -28.89
C LEU A 439 18.74 -24.92 -29.14
N PRO A 440 18.20 -25.44 -30.27
CA PRO A 440 16.75 -25.49 -30.48
C PRO A 440 16.00 -26.40 -29.49
N THR A 441 16.58 -27.51 -29.03
CA THR A 441 15.89 -28.46 -28.13
C THR A 441 15.95 -27.96 -26.69
N SER A 442 17.11 -27.54 -26.21
CA SER A 442 17.29 -26.99 -24.86
C SER A 442 16.44 -25.76 -24.60
N GLU A 443 16.19 -24.91 -25.62
CA GLU A 443 15.27 -23.78 -25.50
C GLU A 443 13.83 -24.24 -25.22
N GLN A 444 13.36 -25.32 -25.85
CA GLN A 444 12.03 -25.89 -25.62
C GLN A 444 11.92 -26.57 -24.24
N GLU A 445 12.95 -27.32 -23.84
CA GLU A 445 13.01 -27.94 -22.52
C GLU A 445 13.06 -26.90 -21.39
N LEU A 446 13.77 -25.79 -21.60
CA LEU A 446 13.81 -24.67 -20.64
C LEU A 446 12.44 -24.01 -20.49
N VAL A 447 11.69 -23.82 -21.58
CA VAL A 447 10.31 -23.32 -21.53
C VAL A 447 9.39 -24.29 -20.78
N TYR A 448 9.56 -25.60 -20.99
CA TYR A 448 8.83 -26.63 -20.25
C TYR A 448 9.13 -26.59 -18.73
N LEU A 449 10.42 -26.51 -18.36
CA LEU A 449 10.84 -26.37 -16.96
C LEU A 449 10.31 -25.08 -16.34
N ALA A 450 10.40 -23.93 -17.03
CA ALA A 450 9.85 -22.67 -16.55
C ALA A 450 8.32 -22.76 -16.30
N GLY A 451 7.59 -23.49 -17.14
CA GLY A 451 6.17 -23.80 -16.93
C GLY A 451 5.91 -24.69 -15.70
N ARG A 452 6.78 -25.68 -15.43
CA ARG A 452 6.71 -26.51 -14.22
C ARG A 452 7.03 -25.72 -12.94
N ILE A 453 8.03 -24.84 -12.97
CA ILE A 453 8.34 -23.92 -11.86
C ILE A 453 7.14 -23.02 -11.58
N ALA A 454 6.53 -22.45 -12.63
CA ALA A 454 5.35 -21.60 -12.50
C ALA A 454 4.12 -22.35 -11.92
N GLN A 455 3.96 -23.64 -12.24
CA GLN A 455 2.91 -24.49 -11.67
C GLN A 455 3.08 -24.68 -10.16
N LEU A 456 4.32 -24.87 -9.68
CA LEU A 456 4.63 -25.04 -8.25
C LEU A 456 4.52 -23.73 -7.46
N GLN A 457 4.88 -22.60 -8.09
CA GLN A 457 4.83 -21.28 -7.45
C GLN A 457 3.45 -20.60 -7.53
N GLY A 458 2.48 -21.20 -8.22
CA GLY A 458 1.14 -20.63 -8.42
C GLY A 458 1.11 -19.40 -9.32
N GLY A 459 2.17 -19.14 -10.09
CA GLY A 459 2.30 -17.94 -10.92
C GLY A 459 3.58 -17.90 -11.75
N ALA A 460 3.61 -17.06 -12.79
CA ALA A 460 4.76 -16.93 -13.66
C ALA A 460 5.91 -16.18 -12.97
N GLY A 461 6.99 -16.91 -12.65
CA GLY A 461 8.21 -16.40 -12.03
C GLY A 461 8.90 -15.29 -12.83
N GLN A 462 9.66 -14.44 -12.14
CA GLN A 462 10.34 -13.29 -12.74
C GLN A 462 11.81 -13.62 -12.99
N TYR A 463 12.11 -14.09 -14.20
CA TYR A 463 13.47 -14.45 -14.63
C TYR A 463 14.27 -13.21 -15.02
N SER A 464 15.56 -13.20 -14.66
CA SER A 464 16.53 -12.23 -15.19
C SER A 464 16.54 -12.25 -16.72
N GLN A 465 16.62 -11.09 -17.37
CA GLN A 465 16.75 -10.99 -18.82
C GLN A 465 18.04 -10.23 -19.16
N PRO A 466 18.79 -10.64 -20.20
CA PRO A 466 19.98 -9.94 -20.62
C PRO A 466 19.62 -8.53 -21.11
N THR A 467 20.22 -7.51 -20.50
CA THR A 467 19.96 -6.11 -20.84
C THR A 467 20.69 -5.74 -22.12
N SER A 468 19.95 -5.46 -23.19
CA SER A 468 20.51 -4.91 -24.43
C SER A 468 21.09 -3.52 -24.16
N SER A 469 22.38 -3.32 -24.43
CA SER A 469 23.05 -2.00 -24.31
C SER A 469 22.47 -0.94 -25.26
N ARG A 470 21.55 -1.32 -26.16
CA ARG A 470 20.88 -0.43 -27.12
C ARG A 470 19.54 0.12 -26.63
N GLU A 471 18.95 -0.45 -25.57
CA GLU A 471 17.68 0.01 -25.00
C GLU A 471 17.84 1.00 -23.82
N ALA A 472 19.07 1.28 -23.39
CA ALA A 472 19.37 2.20 -22.29
C ALA A 472 19.37 3.68 -22.74
N LEU A 473 18.20 4.18 -23.14
CA LEU A 473 17.91 5.62 -23.22
C LEU A 473 17.04 6.01 -22.00
N PRO A 474 17.43 7.02 -21.21
CA PRO A 474 16.71 7.39 -19.99
C PRO A 474 15.34 8.00 -20.32
N GLU A 475 14.36 7.77 -19.45
CA GLU A 475 13.03 8.38 -19.51
C GLU A 475 13.14 9.92 -19.51
N GLY A 476 12.81 10.53 -20.65
CA GLY A 476 12.65 11.97 -20.79
C GLY A 476 11.16 12.35 -20.77
N PRO A 477 10.78 13.52 -20.22
CA PRO A 477 9.38 13.87 -20.01
C PRO A 477 8.66 14.13 -21.35
N SER A 478 7.50 13.50 -21.53
CA SER A 478 6.64 13.70 -22.69
C SER A 478 6.08 15.13 -22.71
N VAL A 479 6.55 15.93 -23.67
CA VAL A 479 5.93 17.23 -24.01
C VAL A 479 4.99 17.00 -25.20
N ALA A 480 3.75 17.49 -25.06
CA ALA A 480 2.69 17.27 -26.02
C ALA A 480 2.99 17.86 -27.41
N SER A 481 2.63 17.10 -28.45
CA SER A 481 2.19 17.68 -29.72
C SER A 481 1.21 16.74 -30.41
N ALA A 482 0.00 17.24 -30.69
CA ALA A 482 -1.07 16.48 -31.30
C ALA A 482 -1.12 16.74 -32.81
N LYS A 483 -1.25 15.68 -33.62
CA LYS A 483 -2.10 15.72 -34.81
C LYS A 483 -2.58 14.32 -35.20
N ASN A 484 -3.82 14.27 -35.67
CA ASN A 484 -4.56 13.04 -35.95
C ASN A 484 -3.92 12.19 -37.06
N GLU A 485 -3.71 10.91 -36.79
CA GLU A 485 -3.91 9.87 -37.80
C GLU A 485 -4.35 8.55 -37.16
N GLN A 486 -5.02 7.72 -37.96
CA GLN A 486 -6.03 6.73 -37.60
C GLN A 486 -5.64 5.72 -36.50
N VAL A 487 -6.58 5.49 -35.56
CA VAL A 487 -6.46 4.48 -34.51
C VAL A 487 -6.56 3.07 -35.10
N ILE A 488 -5.42 2.49 -35.45
CA ILE A 488 -5.21 1.05 -35.30
C ILE A 488 -4.97 0.83 -33.80
N PRO A 489 -5.69 -0.07 -33.12
CA PRO A 489 -5.40 -0.36 -31.72
C PRO A 489 -4.02 -1.00 -31.63
N VAL A 490 -3.03 -0.20 -31.21
CA VAL A 490 -1.74 -0.72 -30.78
C VAL A 490 -1.99 -1.50 -29.50
N VAL A 491 -2.24 -2.80 -29.67
CA VAL A 491 -2.22 -3.79 -28.59
C VAL A 491 -0.96 -3.52 -27.77
N PRO A 492 -1.05 -3.29 -26.44
CA PRO A 492 0.13 -3.13 -25.61
C PRO A 492 1.00 -4.36 -25.85
N ARG A 493 2.25 -4.15 -26.31
CA ARG A 493 3.12 -5.21 -26.85
C ARG A 493 3.03 -6.41 -25.92
N SER A 494 2.44 -7.48 -26.44
CA SER A 494 1.89 -8.55 -25.62
C SER A 494 2.96 -9.13 -24.71
N HIS A 495 2.54 -9.53 -23.50
CA HIS A 495 3.36 -10.19 -22.50
C HIS A 495 3.97 -11.48 -23.07
N LEU A 496 5.09 -11.35 -23.79
CA LEU A 496 5.91 -12.47 -24.20
C LEU A 496 6.43 -13.15 -22.92
N PRO A 497 6.42 -14.48 -22.86
CA PRO A 497 6.15 -15.10 -21.59
C PRO A 497 7.41 -15.18 -20.73
N LYS A 498 7.21 -15.13 -19.41
CA LYS A 498 8.31 -15.04 -18.46
C LYS A 498 9.04 -16.40 -18.35
N TRP A 499 10.10 -16.57 -19.13
CA TRP A 499 11.09 -17.64 -19.01
C TRP A 499 12.49 -17.07 -19.29
N PRO A 500 13.60 -17.75 -18.94
CA PRO A 500 14.93 -17.20 -19.16
C PRO A 500 15.24 -17.04 -20.66
N GLY A 501 15.37 -15.80 -21.15
CA GLY A 501 15.53 -15.49 -22.58
C GLY A 501 16.97 -15.58 -23.10
N HIS A 502 17.93 -16.00 -22.27
CA HIS A 502 19.37 -15.90 -22.55
C HIS A 502 19.80 -16.63 -23.84
N ILE A 503 19.26 -17.82 -24.13
CA ILE A 503 19.59 -18.58 -25.35
C ILE A 503 19.08 -17.84 -26.61
N ALA A 504 17.82 -17.41 -26.61
CA ALA A 504 17.20 -16.68 -27.71
C ALA A 504 17.89 -15.33 -27.98
N PHE A 505 18.26 -14.61 -26.91
CA PHE A 505 19.02 -13.37 -26.99
C PHE A 505 20.40 -13.62 -27.61
N THR A 506 21.13 -14.63 -27.13
CA THR A 506 22.49 -14.94 -27.62
C THR A 506 22.47 -15.37 -29.08
N ARG A 507 21.47 -16.17 -29.50
CA ARG A 507 21.28 -16.53 -30.92
C ARG A 507 21.15 -15.27 -31.79
N ARG A 508 20.35 -14.28 -31.37
CA ARG A 508 20.19 -12.99 -32.07
C ARG A 508 21.44 -12.11 -32.03
N TYR A 509 22.15 -12.07 -30.91
CA TYR A 509 23.42 -11.34 -30.76
C TYR A 509 24.46 -11.84 -31.76
N ILE A 510 24.67 -13.16 -31.83
CA ILE A 510 25.62 -13.77 -32.77
C ILE A 510 25.20 -13.47 -34.23
N GLN A 511 23.91 -13.59 -34.56
CA GLN A 511 23.37 -13.30 -35.90
C GLN A 511 23.51 -11.83 -36.34
N ASN A 512 23.42 -10.88 -35.41
CA ASN A 512 23.42 -9.45 -35.72
C ASN A 512 24.80 -8.79 -35.63
N GLU A 513 25.68 -9.25 -34.74
CA GLU A 513 27.00 -8.65 -34.52
C GLU A 513 28.11 -9.46 -35.20
N THR A 514 28.25 -10.74 -34.84
CA THR A 514 29.40 -11.58 -35.26
C THR A 514 29.31 -12.02 -36.72
N VAL A 515 28.10 -12.31 -37.23
CA VAL A 515 27.91 -12.80 -38.60
C VAL A 515 28.19 -11.71 -39.65
N PRO A 516 27.69 -10.46 -39.52
CA PRO A 516 28.07 -9.38 -40.43
C PRO A 516 29.56 -9.03 -40.34
N ALA A 517 30.16 -9.10 -39.15
CA ALA A 517 31.61 -8.92 -38.98
C ALA A 517 32.40 -9.95 -39.80
N LEU A 518 32.04 -11.24 -39.70
CA LEU A 518 32.66 -12.32 -40.48
C LEU A 518 32.51 -12.11 -42.00
N GLN A 519 31.35 -11.66 -42.47
CA GLN A 519 31.15 -11.35 -43.90
C GLN A 519 31.96 -10.13 -44.36
N SER A 520 32.05 -9.07 -43.55
CA SER A 520 32.86 -7.90 -43.89
C SER A 520 34.35 -8.25 -43.99
N LEU A 521 34.84 -9.14 -43.10
CA LEU A 521 36.19 -9.69 -43.14
C LEU A 521 36.40 -10.53 -44.40
N ALA A 522 35.45 -11.39 -44.77
CA ALA A 522 35.49 -12.19 -45.99
C ALA A 522 35.60 -11.32 -47.26
N GLN A 523 34.77 -10.27 -47.35
CA GLN A 523 34.79 -9.30 -48.45
C GLN A 523 36.12 -8.51 -48.49
N GLN A 524 36.59 -8.03 -47.34
CA GLN A 524 37.86 -7.31 -47.22
C GLN A 524 39.06 -8.18 -47.65
N LEU A 525 39.09 -9.45 -47.26
CA LEU A 525 40.16 -10.39 -47.64
C LEU A 525 40.18 -10.65 -49.16
N VAL A 526 39.02 -10.87 -49.78
CA VAL A 526 38.94 -11.05 -51.24
C VAL A 526 39.40 -9.79 -51.97
N VAL A 527 38.91 -8.61 -51.60
CA VAL A 527 39.33 -7.32 -52.21
C VAL A 527 40.83 -7.09 -52.02
N GLN A 528 41.39 -7.33 -50.84
CA GLN A 528 42.84 -7.22 -50.60
C GLN A 528 43.64 -8.21 -51.47
N SER A 529 43.17 -9.44 -51.66
CA SER A 529 43.86 -10.44 -52.47
C SER A 529 43.80 -10.14 -53.98
N LEU A 530 42.68 -9.58 -54.46
CA LEU A 530 42.53 -9.10 -55.84
C LEU A 530 43.38 -7.85 -56.10
N ALA A 531 43.38 -6.89 -55.18
CA ALA A 531 44.17 -5.65 -55.31
C ALA A 531 45.68 -5.91 -55.23
N THR A 532 46.14 -6.82 -54.37
CA THR A 532 47.57 -7.17 -54.32
C THR A 532 47.99 -7.93 -55.57
N SER A 533 47.20 -8.92 -56.02
CA SER A 533 47.45 -9.65 -57.26
C SER A 533 47.42 -8.76 -58.50
N SER A 534 46.51 -7.78 -58.57
CA SER A 534 46.43 -6.85 -59.71
C SER A 534 47.61 -5.87 -59.72
N VAL A 535 47.98 -5.29 -58.58
CA VAL A 535 49.16 -4.41 -58.47
C VAL A 535 50.43 -5.15 -58.87
N THR A 536 50.65 -6.39 -58.42
CA THR A 536 51.84 -7.17 -58.81
C THR A 536 51.80 -7.60 -60.28
N SER A 537 50.61 -7.83 -60.85
CA SER A 537 50.46 -8.14 -62.29
C SER A 537 50.69 -6.90 -63.16
N CYS A 538 50.19 -5.73 -62.77
CA CYS A 538 50.48 -4.47 -63.45
C CYS A 538 51.97 -4.11 -63.35
N LEU A 539 52.60 -4.33 -62.19
CA LEU A 539 54.04 -4.12 -62.01
C LEU A 539 54.85 -5.06 -62.92
N ALA A 540 54.49 -6.34 -63.00
CA ALA A 540 55.10 -7.29 -63.93
C ALA A 540 54.93 -6.88 -65.41
N ALA A 541 53.73 -6.41 -65.81
CA ALA A 541 53.49 -5.91 -67.16
C ALA A 541 54.32 -4.65 -67.46
N LEU A 542 54.44 -3.72 -66.50
CA LEU A 542 55.30 -2.54 -66.62
C LEU A 542 56.78 -2.91 -66.72
N LEU A 543 57.27 -3.89 -65.95
CA LEU A 543 58.64 -4.40 -66.08
C LEU A 543 58.90 -4.98 -67.48
N TYR A 544 57.97 -5.78 -68.00
CA TYR A 544 58.05 -6.36 -69.34
C TYR A 544 58.09 -5.30 -70.45
N VAL A 545 57.28 -4.24 -70.34
CA VAL A 545 57.22 -3.17 -71.36
C VAL A 545 58.37 -2.17 -71.24
N SER A 546 58.88 -1.90 -70.04
CA SER A 546 59.90 -0.87 -69.79
C SER A 546 61.35 -1.35 -69.98
N SER A 547 61.62 -2.65 -69.83
CA SER A 547 62.98 -3.19 -69.81
C SER A 547 63.31 -3.95 -71.10
N PHE A 548 64.07 -3.32 -71.99
CA PHE A 548 64.51 -3.86 -73.30
C PHE A 548 65.33 -5.17 -73.26
N SER A 549 65.59 -5.74 -72.08
CA SER A 549 66.40 -6.94 -71.87
C SER A 549 65.82 -7.95 -70.85
N SER A 550 64.68 -7.69 -70.21
CA SER A 550 64.11 -8.65 -69.24
C SER A 550 63.35 -9.76 -69.94
N THR A 551 63.57 -11.00 -69.49
CA THR A 551 62.88 -12.16 -70.06
C THR A 551 61.47 -12.30 -69.51
N ILE A 552 60.58 -12.96 -70.27
CA ILE A 552 59.20 -13.27 -69.84
C ILE A 552 59.18 -14.00 -68.49
N PHE A 553 60.22 -14.78 -68.19
CA PHE A 553 60.38 -15.52 -66.93
C PHE A 553 60.57 -14.59 -65.71
N GLU A 554 61.33 -13.49 -65.85
CA GLU A 554 61.58 -12.54 -64.75
C GLU A 554 60.31 -11.76 -64.40
N ALA A 555 59.63 -11.19 -65.40
CA ALA A 555 58.36 -10.49 -65.20
C ALA A 555 57.28 -11.45 -64.67
N GLY A 556 57.21 -12.66 -65.22
CA GLY A 556 56.29 -13.71 -64.78
C GLY A 556 56.50 -14.14 -63.33
N ALA A 557 57.76 -14.23 -62.87
CA ALA A 557 58.09 -14.56 -61.49
C ALA A 557 57.55 -13.53 -60.48
N VAL A 558 57.61 -12.23 -60.81
CA VAL A 558 57.08 -11.15 -59.95
C VAL A 558 55.56 -11.23 -59.82
N ALA A 559 54.85 -11.49 -60.92
CA ALA A 559 53.39 -11.70 -60.88
C ALA A 559 53.03 -12.96 -60.07
N ALA A 560 53.73 -14.07 -60.31
CA ALA A 560 53.48 -15.34 -59.62
C ALA A 560 53.73 -15.24 -58.11
N LEU A 561 54.82 -14.60 -57.67
CA LEU A 561 55.11 -14.36 -56.26
C LEU A 561 54.01 -13.51 -55.59
N GLY A 562 53.53 -12.47 -56.27
CA GLY A 562 52.42 -11.63 -55.79
C GLY A 562 51.13 -12.42 -55.57
N VAL A 563 50.75 -13.26 -56.53
CA VAL A 563 49.55 -14.13 -56.45
C VAL A 563 49.71 -15.20 -55.37
N VAL A 564 50.85 -15.88 -55.27
CA VAL A 564 51.08 -16.90 -54.23
C VAL A 564 51.07 -16.26 -52.83
N TYR A 565 51.68 -15.08 -52.66
CA TYR A 565 51.69 -14.36 -51.39
C TYR A 565 50.29 -13.87 -50.99
N SER A 566 49.51 -13.31 -51.92
CA SER A 566 48.16 -12.82 -51.65
C SER A 566 47.21 -13.96 -51.26
N LEU A 567 47.25 -15.09 -51.97
CA LEU A 567 46.47 -16.29 -51.67
C LEU A 567 46.89 -16.92 -50.34
N GLY A 568 48.19 -17.08 -50.07
CA GLY A 568 48.69 -17.64 -48.82
C GLY A 568 48.35 -16.77 -47.59
N ARG A 569 48.35 -15.44 -47.75
CA ARG A 569 47.88 -14.49 -46.72
C ARG A 569 46.37 -14.59 -46.52
N MET A 570 45.60 -14.72 -47.60
CA MET A 570 44.14 -14.86 -47.54
C MET A 570 43.74 -16.16 -46.84
N GLN A 571 44.34 -17.28 -47.22
CA GLN A 571 44.11 -18.58 -46.60
C GLN A 571 44.31 -18.52 -45.08
N LYS A 572 45.50 -18.13 -44.62
CA LYS A 572 45.83 -18.08 -43.19
C LYS A 572 44.86 -17.20 -42.40
N LYS A 573 44.58 -15.99 -42.89
CA LYS A 573 43.65 -15.07 -42.21
C LYS A 573 42.22 -15.60 -42.17
N TRP A 574 41.76 -16.24 -43.23
CA TRP A 574 40.40 -16.77 -43.29
C TRP A 574 40.20 -18.02 -42.44
N GLU A 575 41.18 -18.94 -42.45
CA GLU A 575 41.14 -20.14 -41.60
C GLU A 575 41.18 -19.74 -40.11
N THR A 576 42.07 -18.81 -39.74
CA THR A 576 42.11 -18.26 -38.36
C THR A 576 40.80 -17.54 -37.97
N ALA A 577 40.18 -16.77 -38.88
CA ALA A 577 38.93 -16.09 -38.60
C ALA A 577 37.75 -17.06 -38.43
N ARG A 578 37.75 -18.18 -39.18
CA ARG A 578 36.76 -19.25 -39.03
C ARG A 578 36.95 -20.00 -37.71
N GLU A 579 38.18 -20.36 -37.34
CA GLU A 579 38.50 -21.00 -36.05
C GLU A 579 38.15 -20.10 -34.85
N PHE A 580 38.41 -18.78 -34.96
CA PHE A 580 38.04 -17.80 -33.95
C PHE A 580 36.52 -17.73 -33.76
N TRP A 581 35.75 -17.57 -34.84
CA TRP A 581 34.29 -17.50 -34.78
C TRP A 581 33.67 -18.83 -34.30
N GLU A 582 34.25 -19.97 -34.67
CA GLU A 582 33.92 -21.28 -34.13
C GLU A 582 34.11 -21.40 -32.61
N GLY A 583 35.10 -20.71 -32.05
CA GLY A 583 35.32 -20.59 -30.62
C GLY A 583 34.34 -19.62 -29.96
N GLU A 584 34.12 -18.45 -30.57
CA GLU A 584 33.19 -17.41 -30.09
C GLU A 584 31.76 -17.95 -29.95
N VAL A 585 31.24 -18.64 -30.98
CA VAL A 585 29.89 -19.24 -30.95
C VAL A 585 29.77 -20.30 -29.84
N ARG A 586 30.82 -21.10 -29.59
CA ARG A 586 30.84 -22.09 -28.51
C ARG A 586 30.85 -21.41 -27.14
N GLU A 587 31.69 -20.42 -26.92
CA GLU A 587 31.80 -19.75 -25.61
C GLU A 587 30.58 -18.88 -25.28
N GLU A 588 30.02 -18.14 -26.24
CA GLU A 588 28.75 -17.44 -26.02
C GLU A 588 27.59 -18.41 -25.76
N GLY A 589 27.56 -19.55 -26.45
CA GLY A 589 26.62 -20.64 -26.13
C GLY A 589 26.75 -21.15 -24.68
N ARG A 590 27.98 -21.33 -24.18
CA ARG A 590 28.21 -21.77 -22.79
C ARG A 590 27.79 -20.70 -21.77
N LYS A 591 28.05 -19.42 -22.04
CA LYS A 591 27.58 -18.30 -21.21
C LYS A 591 26.05 -18.26 -21.15
N ALA A 592 25.38 -18.43 -22.30
CA ALA A 592 23.93 -18.40 -22.40
C ALA A 592 23.25 -19.52 -21.58
N ILE A 593 23.81 -20.74 -21.59
CA ILE A 593 23.31 -21.87 -20.78
C ILE A 593 23.46 -21.55 -19.29
N ARG A 594 24.65 -21.15 -18.84
CA ARG A 594 24.90 -20.83 -17.41
C ARG A 594 24.01 -19.70 -16.90
N ALA A 595 23.82 -18.64 -17.69
CA ALA A 595 22.94 -17.54 -17.30
C ALA A 595 21.47 -17.98 -17.22
N ALA A 596 21.02 -18.89 -18.10
CA ALA A 596 19.69 -19.47 -18.02
C ALA A 596 19.51 -20.44 -16.83
N GLU A 597 20.54 -21.22 -16.49
CA GLU A 597 20.60 -22.08 -15.30
C GLU A 597 20.51 -21.25 -14.02
N GLU A 598 21.35 -20.23 -13.88
CA GLU A 598 21.37 -19.29 -12.75
C GLU A 598 20.02 -18.58 -12.59
N SER A 599 19.46 -18.05 -13.70
CA SER A 599 18.14 -17.41 -13.72
C SER A 599 17.01 -18.34 -13.27
N ALA A 600 17.03 -19.61 -13.71
CA ALA A 600 16.03 -20.59 -13.31
C ALA A 600 16.22 -21.05 -11.85
N GLY A 601 17.46 -21.16 -11.38
CA GLY A 601 17.82 -21.46 -10.00
C GLY A 601 17.38 -20.37 -9.02
N GLU A 602 17.66 -19.10 -9.32
CA GLU A 602 17.22 -17.96 -8.48
C GLU A 602 15.70 -17.91 -8.27
N VAL A 603 14.94 -18.25 -9.33
CA VAL A 603 13.47 -18.35 -9.26
C VAL A 603 13.07 -19.58 -8.46
N LEU A 604 13.66 -20.76 -8.73
CA LEU A 604 13.34 -22.01 -8.05
C LEU A 604 13.59 -21.94 -6.53
N ASP A 605 14.73 -21.41 -6.11
CA ASP A 605 15.11 -21.24 -4.70
C ASP A 605 14.32 -20.13 -3.99
N GLY A 606 13.45 -19.41 -4.71
CA GLY A 606 12.58 -18.37 -4.14
C GLY A 606 13.32 -17.12 -3.63
N VAL A 607 14.64 -17.03 -3.84
CA VAL A 607 15.53 -16.00 -3.27
C VAL A 607 15.02 -14.58 -3.52
N GLN A 608 14.45 -14.31 -4.69
CA GLN A 608 13.91 -13.00 -5.03
C GLN A 608 12.61 -12.67 -4.28
N GLN A 609 11.73 -13.66 -4.06
CA GLN A 609 10.50 -13.52 -3.29
C GLN A 609 10.79 -13.39 -1.79
N ASP A 610 11.84 -14.08 -1.31
CA ASP A 610 12.36 -13.95 0.05
C ASP A 610 13.01 -12.57 0.31
N LYS A 611 13.73 -12.01 -0.67
CA LYS A 611 14.25 -10.62 -0.61
C LYS A 611 13.11 -9.59 -0.56
N LEU A 612 12.12 -9.70 -1.45
CA LEU A 612 10.98 -8.77 -1.51
C LEU A 612 10.10 -8.84 -0.26
N SER A 613 9.81 -10.04 0.25
CA SER A 613 9.06 -10.20 1.49
C SER A 613 9.84 -9.68 2.71
N ALA A 614 11.16 -9.92 2.79
CA ALA A 614 12.00 -9.36 3.84
C ALA A 614 12.09 -7.83 3.78
N GLN A 615 12.12 -7.23 2.58
CA GLN A 615 12.06 -5.78 2.43
C GLN A 615 10.72 -5.22 2.93
N ARG A 616 9.59 -5.82 2.53
CA ARG A 616 8.27 -5.37 2.99
C ARG A 616 8.06 -5.56 4.51
N ILE A 617 8.63 -6.61 5.12
CA ILE A 617 8.63 -6.76 6.58
C ILE A 617 9.37 -5.59 7.25
N LYS A 618 10.51 -5.15 6.71
CA LYS A 618 11.22 -3.96 7.22
C LYS A 618 10.45 -2.66 7.02
N GLU A 619 9.70 -2.52 5.93
CA GLU A 619 8.80 -1.37 5.71
C GLU A 619 7.68 -1.34 6.76
N LEU A 620 7.09 -2.50 7.08
CA LEU A 620 6.08 -2.66 8.14
C LEU A 620 6.65 -2.36 9.54
N GLU A 621 7.86 -2.82 9.85
CA GLU A 621 8.57 -2.49 11.11
C GLU A 621 8.85 -0.98 11.23
N GLN A 622 9.31 -0.32 10.17
CA GLN A 622 9.47 1.13 10.18
C GLN A 622 8.15 1.89 10.34
N ALA A 623 7.03 1.35 9.85
CA ALA A 623 5.73 1.96 10.02
C ALA A 623 5.20 1.79 11.45
N SER A 624 5.43 0.64 12.10
CA SER A 624 5.06 0.47 13.52
C SER A 624 5.86 1.43 14.43
N GLU A 625 7.14 1.68 14.12
CA GLU A 625 7.91 2.74 14.79
C GLU A 625 7.32 4.15 14.59
N LEU A 626 6.77 4.45 13.41
CA LEU A 626 6.13 5.75 13.14
C LEU A 626 4.80 5.88 13.90
N VAL A 627 4.04 4.80 14.03
CA VAL A 627 2.82 4.80 14.86
C VAL A 627 3.18 4.99 16.33
N ALA A 628 4.16 4.28 16.89
CA ALA A 628 4.61 4.47 18.26
C ALA A 628 5.04 5.94 18.53
N LYS A 629 5.78 6.56 17.60
CA LYS A 629 6.15 8.00 17.67
C LYS A 629 4.91 8.91 17.64
N ALA A 630 3.88 8.56 16.88
CA ALA A 630 2.62 9.31 16.83
C ALA A 630 1.79 9.15 18.13
N GLU A 631 1.78 7.97 18.74
CA GLU A 631 1.15 7.71 20.05
C GLU A 631 1.86 8.48 21.17
N ASP A 632 3.21 8.47 21.20
CA ASP A 632 4.01 9.27 22.13
C ASP A 632 3.75 10.79 21.96
N ALA A 633 3.55 11.25 20.72
CA ALA A 633 3.19 12.64 20.44
C ALA A 633 1.75 12.95 20.90
N LEU A 634 0.82 12.01 20.75
CA LEU A 634 -0.59 12.12 21.20
C LEU A 634 -0.71 12.13 22.73
N ALA A 635 0.14 11.38 23.43
CA ALA A 635 0.20 11.37 24.89
C ALA A 635 0.76 12.69 25.46
N ARG A 636 1.68 13.35 24.74
CA ARG A 636 2.24 14.67 25.08
C ARG A 636 1.31 15.84 24.75
N LEU A 637 0.31 15.60 23.90
CA LEU A 637 -0.61 16.60 23.38
C LEU A 637 -1.75 16.83 24.39
N LYS A 638 -1.96 18.09 24.77
CA LYS A 638 -2.94 18.50 25.79
C LYS A 638 -4.35 18.58 25.19
#